data_AF-A0A3R9JQC3-F1
#
_entry.id   AF-A0A3R9JQC3-F1
#
_cell.length_a   1.000
_cell.length_b   1.000
_cell.length_c   1.000
_cell.angle_alpha   90.00
_cell.angle_beta   90.00
_cell.angle_gamma   90.00
#
_symmetry.space_group_name_H-M   'P 1'
#
loop_
_entity.id
_entity.type
_entity.pdbx_description
1 polymer ?
#
loop_
_entity_poly.entity_id
_entity_poly.type
_entity_poly.pdbx_seq_one_letter_code
_entity_poly.pdbx_strand_id
1 'polypeptide(L)' 'MNIAIYFKNGNTAYFKDVEDYKPDAENICFTYFGVSSQERKKATFYKDSIAGIARTQESADEQATKEKTP' A
#
# COMPACT_ATOMS: atom_id res chain seq x y z
N MET A 1 9.38 5.55 0.42
CA MET A 1 8.58 4.77 -0.56
C MET A 1 7.26 5.48 -0.80
N ASN A 2 6.71 5.43 -2.02
CA ASN A 2 5.39 6.02 -2.32
C ASN A 2 4.38 4.91 -2.62
N ILE A 3 3.14 5.06 -2.16
CA ILE A 3 2.07 4.09 -2.37
C ILE A 3 0.81 4.80 -2.83
N ALA A 4 0.20 4.32 -3.91
CA ALA A 4 -1.13 4.68 -4.35
C ALA A 4 -2.05 3.47 -4.22
N ILE A 5 -3.19 3.65 -3.57
CA ILE A 5 -4.21 2.61 -3.37
C ILE A 5 -5.45 3.02 -4.15
N TYR A 6 -5.88 2.16 -5.07
CA TYR A 6 -7.11 2.30 -5.83
C TYR A 6 -8.19 1.46 -5.15
N PHE A 7 -9.25 2.09 -4.65
CA PHE A 7 -10.36 1.39 -3.99
C PHE A 7 -11.41 0.96 -5.01
N LYS A 8 -12.10 -0.15 -4.74
CA LYS A 8 -13.23 -0.62 -5.58
C LYS A 8 -14.38 0.38 -5.65
N ASN A 9 -14.50 1.25 -4.64
CA ASN A 9 -15.50 2.30 -4.58
C ASN A 9 -15.16 3.52 -5.48
N GLY A 10 -14.09 3.47 -6.28
CA GLY A 10 -13.66 4.56 -7.17
C GLY A 10 -12.77 5.61 -6.50
N ASN A 11 -12.60 5.55 -5.19
CA ASN A 11 -11.65 6.42 -4.48
C ASN A 11 -10.20 6.00 -4.73
N THR A 12 -9.29 6.95 -4.64
CA THR A 12 -7.84 6.69 -4.69
C THR A 12 -7.16 7.41 -3.53
N ALA A 13 -6.27 6.73 -2.81
CA ALA A 13 -5.47 7.34 -1.76
C ALA A 13 -3.98 7.28 -2.10
N TYR A 14 -3.27 8.39 -1.85
CA TYR A 14 -1.84 8.54 -2.12
C TYR A 14 -1.09 8.77 -0.81
N PHE A 15 -0.06 7.97 -0.59
CA PHE A 15 0.80 8.00 0.59
C PHE A 15 2.23 8.24 0.15
N LYS A 16 2.84 9.26 0.75
CA LYS A 16 4.25 9.60 0.59
C LYS A 16 4.99 9.26 1.87
N ASP A 17 6.30 9.05 1.75
CA ASP A 17 7.16 8.73 2.89
C ASP A 17 6.65 7.52 3.69
N VAL A 18 6.32 6.45 2.95
CA VAL A 18 5.82 5.21 3.55
C VAL A 18 6.98 4.34 4.05
N GLU A 19 6.80 3.80 5.25
CA GLU A 19 7.71 2.88 5.95
C GLU A 19 6.94 1.68 6.54
N ASP A 20 7.68 0.64 6.94
CA ASP A 20 7.13 -0.59 7.55
C ASP A 20 5.98 -1.21 6.72
N TYR A 21 6.12 -1.22 5.39
CA TYR A 21 5.12 -1.79 4.49
C TYR A 21 5.06 -3.31 4.66
N LYS A 22 3.96 -3.79 5.24
CA LYS A 22 3.69 -5.19 5.52
C LYS A 22 2.41 -5.61 4.81
N PRO A 23 2.53 -6.29 3.65
CA PRO A 23 1.39 -6.92 3.00
C PRO A 23 1.12 -8.28 3.65
N ASP A 24 -0.07 -8.44 4.22
CA ASP A 24 -0.60 -9.71 4.73
C ASP A 24 -1.51 -10.37 3.68
N ALA A 25 -2.03 -11.57 3.96
CA ALA A 25 -2.95 -12.26 3.05
C ALA A 25 -4.22 -11.44 2.75
N GLU A 26 -4.81 -10.83 3.78
CA GLU A 26 -6.10 -10.13 3.72
C GLU A 26 -5.96 -8.60 3.76
N ASN A 27 -4.83 -8.11 4.29
CA ASN A 27 -4.66 -6.71 4.65
C ASN A 27 -3.32 -6.17 4.18
N ILE A 28 -3.21 -4.85 4.12
CA ILE A 28 -1.96 -4.14 3.89
C ILE A 28 -1.82 -3.11 4.99
N CYS A 29 -0.74 -3.23 5.76
CA CYS A 29 -0.41 -2.29 6.83
C CYS A 29 0.85 -1.52 6.47
N PHE A 30 0.86 -0.22 6.72
CA PHE A 30 2.06 0.58 6.60
C PHE A 30 1.98 1.84 7.46
N THR A 31 3.14 2.42 7.73
CA THR A 31 3.25 3.71 8.41
C THR A 31 3.54 4.79 7.37
N TYR A 32 2.86 5.93 7.46
CA TYR A 32 3.07 7.07 6.57
C TYR A 32 3.16 8.36 7.38
N PHE A 33 3.85 9.36 6.82
CA PHE A 33 3.89 10.69 7.41
C PHE A 33 2.64 11.49 7.02
N GLY A 34 1.78 11.77 8.00
CA GLY A 34 0.59 12.58 7.80
C GLY A 34 0.94 14.06 7.78
N VAL A 35 1.16 14.65 6.60
CA VAL A 35 1.54 16.07 6.44
C VAL A 35 0.61 17.04 7.18
N SER A 36 -0.69 16.75 7.26
CA SER A 36 -1.66 17.60 7.97
C SER A 36 -1.56 17.50 9.49
N SER A 37 -1.16 16.35 10.03
CA SER A 37 -0.97 16.16 11.47
C SER A 37 0.49 16.39 11.89
N GLN A 38 1.43 16.45 10.93
CA GLN A 38 2.88 16.44 11.17
C GLN A 38 3.34 15.24 12.03
N GLU A 39 2.64 14.11 11.93
CA GLU A 39 2.85 12.92 12.74
C GLU A 39 2.86 11.66 11.89
N ARG A 40 3.59 10.64 12.33
CA ARG A 40 3.57 9.31 11.71
C ARG A 40 2.30 8.57 12.10
N LYS A 41 1.55 8.11 11.11
CA LYS A 41 0.31 7.38 11.29
C LYS A 41 0.42 6.00 10.67
N LYS A 42 -0.15 5.02 11.37
CA LYS A 42 -0.31 3.67 10.84
C LYS A 42 -1.65 3.58 10.12
N ALA A 43 -1.62 3.09 8.89
CA ALA A 43 -2.83 2.75 8.14
C ALA A 43 -2.89 1.25 7.87
N THR A 44 -4.11 0.72 7.94
CA THR A 44 -4.45 -0.67 7.59
C THR A 44 -5.57 -0.63 6.57
N PHE A 45 -5.36 -1.29 5.43
CA PHE A 45 -6.34 -1.39 4.35
C PHE A 45 -6.65 -2.85 4.04
N TYR A 46 -7.93 -3.18 3.98
CA TYR A 46 -8.42 -4.50 3.59
C TYR A 46 -8.32 -4.66 2.08
N LYS A 47 -7.66 -5.73 1.62
CA LYS A 47 -7.52 -6.03 0.19
C LYS A 47 -8.85 -6.24 -0.50
N ASP A 48 -9.88 -6.68 0.24
CA ASP A 48 -11.24 -6.82 -0.30
C ASP A 48 -11.80 -5.49 -0.84
N SER A 49 -11.47 -4.36 -0.19
CA SER A 49 -11.91 -3.03 -0.61
C SER A 49 -11.00 -2.37 -1.65
N ILE A 50 -9.87 -3.01 -1.98
CA ILE A 50 -8.84 -2.48 -2.88
C ILE A 50 -8.99 -3.12 -4.25
N ALA A 51 -9.05 -2.30 -5.30
CA ALA A 51 -9.00 -2.72 -6.69
C ALA A 51 -7.55 -2.90 -7.17
N GLY A 52 -6.61 -2.10 -6.65
CA GLY A 52 -5.19 -2.24 -6.95
C GLY A 52 -4.30 -1.41 -6.03
N ILE A 53 -3.02 -1.79 -5.93
CA ILE A 53 -1.98 -1.02 -5.25
C ILE A 53 -0.87 -0.75 -6.25
N ALA A 54 -0.51 0.52 -6.42
CA ALA A 54 0.72 0.92 -7.09
C ALA A 54 1.73 1.38 -6.04
N ARG A 55 2.98 0.94 -6.15
CA ARG A 55 4.06 1.35 -5.27
C ARG A 55 5.24 1.81 -6.10
N THR A 56 5.86 2.92 -5.70
CA THR A 56 7.09 3.42 -6.30
C THR A 56 8.18 3.33 -5.26
N GLN A 57 9.14 2.48 -5.54
CA GLN A 57 10.37 2.32 -4.79
C GLN A 57 11.48 2.80 -5.71
N GLU A 58 12.36 3.67 -5.22
CA GLU A 58 13.51 4.17 -5.98
C GLU A 58 14.56 3.04 -6.05
N SER A 59 14.25 2.01 -6.84
CA SER A 59 15.01 0.76 -7.17
C SER A 59 15.37 -0.15 -5.96
N ALA A 60 15.35 -1.48 -6.00
CA ALA A 60 15.44 -2.44 -7.09
C ALA A 60 14.36 -3.54 -7.00
N ASP A 61 14.14 -4.16 -8.16
CA ASP A 61 13.32 -5.33 -8.51
C ASP A 61 13.03 -6.37 -7.41
N GLU A 62 11.77 -6.79 -7.27
CA GLU A 62 11.34 -8.19 -7.50
C GLU A 62 9.82 -8.31 -7.31
N GLN A 63 9.13 -8.61 -8.42
CA GLN A 63 7.72 -9.00 -8.43
C GLN A 63 7.60 -10.48 -8.02
N ALA A 64 7.18 -10.73 -6.79
CA ALA A 64 6.61 -12.03 -6.37
C ALA A 64 5.15 -11.78 -5.99
N THR A 65 4.14 -12.55 -6.40
CA THR A 65 4.07 -13.86 -7.01
C THR A 65 2.73 -13.93 -7.75
N LYS A 66 2.73 -14.30 -9.03
CA LYS A 66 1.51 -14.71 -9.72
C LYS A 66 1.21 -16.14 -9.31
N GLU A 67 -0.04 -16.36 -8.92
CA GLU A 67 -0.75 -17.63 -8.77
C GLU A 67 -0.07 -18.84 -9.44
N LYS A 68 0.27 -19.83 -8.62
CA LYS A 68 0.55 -21.19 -9.05
C LYS A 68 -0.72 -22.01 -8.78
N THR A 69 -1.46 -22.36 -9.83
CA THR A 69 -2.56 -23.33 -9.76
C THR A 69 -2.14 -24.58 -10.56
N PRO A 70 -2.29 -25.80 -10.00
CA PRO A 70 -1.83 -27.05 -10.61
C PRO A 70 -2.64 -27.49 -11.84
#